data_AF-A0A924II16-F1
#
_entry.id   AF-A0A924II16-F1
#
_cell.length_a   1.000
_cell.length_b   1.000
_cell.length_c   1.000
_cell.angle_alpha   90.00
_cell.angle_beta   90.00
_cell.angle_gamma   90.00
#
_symmetry.space_group_name_H-M   'P 1'
#
loop_
_entity.id
_entity.type
_entity.pdbx_description
1 polymer ?
#
loop_
_entity_poly.entity_id
_entity_poly.type
_entity_poly.pdbx_seq_one_letter_code
_entity_poly.pdbx_strand_id
1 'polypeptide(L)' 'MFNIVNGFNGASNQWLNIAMLIAAVFRVYLEIIKFDFSELPLTKGMFKDATIARKFHKNGLYLCLGYIVLSAPFTLFS' A
#
# COMPACT_ATOMS: atom_id res chain seq x y z
N MET A 1 9.41 14.07 -20.73
CA MET A 1 8.36 13.04 -20.75
C MET A 1 8.65 12.08 -19.60
N PHE A 2 7.76 11.92 -18.62
CA PHE A 2 7.93 10.98 -17.51
C PHE A 2 8.08 9.56 -18.09
N ASN A 3 9.29 8.99 -18.01
CA ASN A 3 9.57 7.66 -18.55
C ASN A 3 9.25 6.63 -17.46
N ILE A 4 8.00 6.18 -17.44
CA ILE A 4 7.47 5.24 -16.44
C ILE A 4 8.26 3.92 -16.45
N VAL A 5 8.87 3.55 -17.58
CA VAL A 5 9.67 2.33 -17.73
C VAL A 5 11.06 2.49 -17.08
N ASN A 6 11.71 3.64 -17.23
CA ASN A 6 12.99 3.94 -16.55
C ASN A 6 12.82 4.45 -15.11
N GLY A 7 11.60 4.80 -14.70
CA GLY A 7 11.25 5.17 -13.31
C GLY A 7 11.42 4.03 -12.30
N PHE A 8 11.61 2.79 -12.76
CA PHE A 8 11.90 1.62 -11.92
C PHE A 8 13.36 1.14 -12.01
N ASN A 9 14.18 1.70 -12.92
CA ASN A 9 15.47 1.12 -13.32
C ASN A 9 16.71 1.83 -12.72
N GLY A 10 16.54 2.46 -11.55
CA GLY A 10 17.60 3.18 -10.83
C GLY A 10 17.78 2.59 -9.44
N ALA A 11 19.00 2.54 -8.92
CA ALA A 11 19.28 1.99 -7.57
C ALA A 11 18.45 2.63 -6.44
N SER A 12 17.99 3.88 -6.63
CA SER A 12 17.03 4.57 -5.75
C SER A 12 15.64 3.94 -5.73
N ASN A 13 15.22 3.33 -6.84
CA ASN A 13 13.89 2.79 -7.05
C ASN A 13 13.73 1.41 -6.41
N GLN A 14 14.82 0.65 -6.29
CA GLN A 14 14.82 -0.63 -5.57
C GLN A 14 14.53 -0.43 -4.08
N TRP A 15 15.18 0.55 -3.43
CA TRP A 15 14.90 0.91 -2.04
C TRP A 15 13.48 1.41 -1.83
N LEU A 16 12.96 2.22 -2.78
CA LEU A 16 11.57 2.66 -2.74
C LEU A 16 10.59 1.49 -2.87
N ASN A 17 10.87 0.55 -3.77
CA ASN A 17 10.05 -0.64 -3.99
C ASN A 17 10.04 -1.54 -2.74
N ILE A 18 11.20 -1.76 -2.11
CA ILE A 18 11.31 -2.49 -0.84
C ILE A 18 10.51 -1.80 0.27
N ALA A 19 10.66 -0.48 0.41
CA ALA A 19 9.92 0.29 1.43
C ALA A 19 8.40 0.20 1.21
N MET A 20 7.95 0.31 -0.04
CA MET A 20 6.54 0.14 -0.40
C MET A 20 6.05 -1.29 -0.16
N LEU A 21 6.88 -2.30 -0.39
CA LEU A 21 6.55 -3.71 -0.13
C LEU A 21 6.36 -3.95 1.37
N ILE A 22 7.27 -3.42 2.19
CA ILE A 22 7.17 -3.47 3.66
C ILE A 22 5.90 -2.77 4.13
N ALA A 23 5.60 -1.58 3.60
CA ALA A 23 4.37 -0.86 3.95
C ALA A 23 3.10 -1.62 3.54
N ALA A 24 3.11 -2.28 2.38
CA ALA A 24 2.00 -3.11 1.93
C ALA A 24 1.80 -4.34 2.82
N VAL A 25 2.87 -5.04 3.20
CA VAL A 25 2.81 -6.18 4.12
C VAL A 25 2.33 -5.72 5.51
N PHE A 26 2.87 -4.61 6.00
CA PHE A 26 2.41 -4.01 7.26
C PHE A 26 0.92 -3.67 7.22
N ARG A 27 0.43 -3.14 6.10
CA ARG A 27 -0.99 -2.86 5.90
C ARG A 27 -1.85 -4.13 5.98
N VAL A 28 -1.40 -5.23 5.36
CA VAL A 28 -2.10 -6.53 5.43
C VAL A 28 -2.07 -7.08 6.86
N TYR A 29 -0.94 -6.96 7.56
CA TYR A 29 -0.82 -7.37 8.96
C TYR A 29 -1.82 -6.64 9.87
N LEU A 30 -1.96 -5.31 9.70
CA LEU A 30 -2.93 -4.53 10.46
C LEU A 30 -4.39 -4.95 10.20
N GLU A 31 -4.71 -5.40 8.98
CA GLU A 31 -6.03 -5.97 8.68
C GLU A 31 -6.24 -7.33 9.38
N ILE A 32 -5.21 -8.18 9.46
CA ILE A 32 -5.29 -9.50 10.12
C ILE A 32 -5.63 -9.35 11.61
N ILE A 33 -5.04 -8.36 12.29
CA ILE A 33 -5.36 -8.04 13.69
C ILE A 33 -6.68 -7.26 13.83
N LYS A 34 -7.42 -7.05 12.72
CA LYS A 34 -8.68 -6.28 12.65
C LYS A 34 -8.55 -4.85 13.18
N PHE A 35 -7.43 -4.20 12.90
CA PHE A 35 -7.20 -2.82 13.29
C PHE A 35 -8.23 -1.90 12.62
N ASP A 36 -9.00 -1.16 13.41
CA ASP A 36 -10.02 -0.26 12.86
C ASP A 36 -9.41 1.06 12.38
N PHE A 37 -9.11 1.11 11.08
CA PHE A 37 -8.60 2.32 10.44
C PHE A 37 -9.62 3.47 10.39
N SER A 38 -10.91 3.20 10.60
CA SER A 38 -11.95 4.23 10.63
C SER A 38 -11.94 5.03 11.94
N GLU A 39 -11.34 4.50 13.00
CA GLU A 39 -11.24 5.20 14.28
C GLU A 39 -10.07 6.19 14.37
N LEU A 40 -9.11 6.11 13.44
CA LEU A 40 -7.95 7.00 13.42
C LEU A 40 -8.36 8.47 13.24
N PRO A 41 -7.76 9.42 13.99
CA PRO A 41 -8.08 10.85 13.89
C PRO A 41 -7.82 11.40 12.49
N LEU A 42 -6.81 10.88 11.79
CA LEU A 42 -6.51 11.24 10.41
C LEU A 42 -7.63 10.83 9.45
N THR A 43 -8.17 9.62 9.60
CA THR A 43 -9.28 9.12 8.78
C THR A 43 -10.56 9.91 9.03
N LYS A 44 -10.85 10.23 10.30
CA LYS A 44 -11.99 11.06 10.70
C LYS A 44 -11.90 12.49 10.18
N GLY A 45 -10.69 13.06 10.09
CA GLY A 45 -10.46 14.38 9.51
C GLY A 45 -10.60 14.39 7.98
N MET A 46 -10.25 13.29 7.32
CA MET A 46 -10.26 13.20 5.86
C MET A 46 -11.63 12.82 5.28
N PHE A 47 -12.38 11.96 5.97
CA PHE A 47 -13.70 11.52 5.54
C PHE A 47 -14.77 11.96 6.53
N LYS A 48 -15.75 12.74 6.05
CA LYS A 48 -16.93 13.13 6.83
C LYS A 48 -17.90 11.97 7.08
N ASP A 49 -17.79 10.89 6.30
CA ASP A 49 -18.66 9.72 6.37
C ASP A 49 -17.81 8.45 6.59
N ALA A 50 -18.12 7.74 7.67
CA ALA A 50 -17.43 6.51 8.07
C ALA A 50 -17.60 5.37 7.05
N THR A 51 -18.71 5.37 6.29
CA THR A 51 -18.97 4.35 5.27
C THR A 51 -18.03 4.51 4.07
N ILE A 52 -17.76 5.75 3.67
CA ILE A 52 -16.82 6.08 2.58
C ILE A 52 -15.38 5.77 3.02
N ALA A 53 -15.03 6.13 4.26
CA ALA A 53 -13.73 5.79 4.85
C ALA A 53 -13.47 4.28 4.83
N ARG A 54 -14.46 3.47 5.23
CA ARG A 54 -14.36 2.01 5.25
C ARG A 54 -14.17 1.42 3.85
N LYS A 55 -14.90 1.94 2.86
CA LYS A 55 -14.71 1.54 1.44
C LYS A 55 -13.32 1.91 0.93
N PHE A 56 -12.82 3.10 1.25
CA PHE A 56 -11.48 3.54 0.86
C PHE A 56 -10.40 2.62 1.44
N HIS A 57 -10.46 2.31 2.74
CA HIS A 57 -9.51 1.40 3.37
C HIS A 57 -9.55 -0.01 2.79
N LYS A 58 -10.75 -0.52 2.46
CA LYS A 58 -10.93 -1.82 1.82
C LYS A 58 -10.33 -1.85 0.41
N ASN A 59 -10.55 -0.80 -0.38
CA ASN A 59 -9.94 -0.65 -1.71
C ASN A 59 -8.41 -0.53 -1.63
N GLY A 60 -7.90 0.21 -0.64
CA GLY A 60 -6.47 0.29 -0.37
C GLY A 60 -5.84 -1.06 -0.03
N LEU A 61 -6.55 -1.90 0.74
CA LEU A 61 -6.10 -3.27 1.02
C LEU A 61 -5.99 -4.12 -0.25
N TYR A 62 -6.98 -4.06 -1.14
CA TYR A 62 -6.93 -4.80 -2.41
C TYR A 62 -5.76 -4.34 -3.29
N LEU A 63 -5.47 -3.04 -3.31
CA LEU A 63 -4.29 -2.50 -3.98
C LEU A 63 -3.00 -3.05 -3.37
N CYS A 64 -2.87 -3.05 -2.04
CA CYS A 64 -1.70 -3.60 -1.35
C CYS A 64 -1.51 -5.09 -1.64
N LEU A 65 -2.59 -5.89 -1.64
CA LEU A 65 -2.54 -7.30 -2.00
C LEU A 65 -2.05 -7.50 -3.43
N GLY A 66 -2.62 -6.76 -4.39
CA GLY A 66 -2.18 -6.81 -5.78
C GLY A 66 -0.71 -6.41 -5.95
N TYR A 67 -0.28 -5.37 -5.24
CA TYR A 67 1.11 -4.92 -5.25
C TYR A 67 2.07 -5.95 -4.66
N ILE A 68 1.73 -6.63 -3.56
CA ILE A 68 2.55 -7.70 -3.00
C ILE A 68 2.67 -8.86 -3.99
N VAL A 69 1.55 -9.32 -4.56
CA VAL A 69 1.55 -10.45 -5.50
C VAL A 69 2.39 -10.14 -6.74
N LEU A 70 2.30 -8.92 -7.26
CA LEU A 70 3.01 -8.53 -8.46
C LEU A 70 4.49 -8.19 -8.19
N SER A 71 4.79 -7.48 -7.10
CA SER A 71 6.13 -6.91 -6.87
C SER A 71 7.03 -7.79 -6.01
N ALA A 72 6.48 -8.60 -5.08
CA ALA A 72 7.29 -9.47 -4.22
C ALA A 72 8.16 -10.48 -4.99
N PRO A 73 7.67 -11.22 -6.01
CA PRO A 73 8.51 -12.16 -6.74
C PRO A 73 9.64 -11.44 -7.49
N PHE A 74 9.37 -10.30 -8.13
CA PHE A 74 10.41 -9.52 -8.80
C PHE A 74 11.49 -9.06 -7.83
N THR A 75 11.11 -8.56 -6.65
CA THR A 75 12.08 -8.07 -5.65
C THR A 75 12.88 -9.20 -4.99
N LEU A 76 12.32 -10.42 -4.88
CA LEU A 76 12.99 -11.56 -4.25
C LEU A 76 13.95 -12.29 -5.19
N PHE A 77 13.64 -12.32 -6.48
CA PHE A 77 14.42 -13.02 -7.52
C PHE A 77 15.28 -12.09 -8.39
N SER A 78 15.30 -10.77 -8.13
CA SER A 78 16.23 -9.80 -8.76
C SER A 78 17.59 -9.78 -8.07
#